data_AF-R7C7T9-F1
#
_entry.id   AF-R7C7T9-F1
#
_cell.length_a   1.000
_cell.length_b   1.000
_cell.length_c   1.000
_cell.angle_alpha   90.00
_cell.angle_beta   90.00
_cell.angle_gamma   90.00
#
_symmetry.space_group_name_H-M   'P 1'
#
loop_
_entity.id
_entity.type
_entity.pdbx_description
1 polymer ?
#
loop_
_entity_poly.entity_id
_entity_poly.type
_entity_poly.pdbx_seq_one_letter_code
_entity_poly.pdbx_strand_id
1 'polypeptide(L)'
;MRASLDTNVIIHFYKAGLENILFNFFDEGVFIYEQIRNIELYTDQKLKDLQIYKIFEYNFSENRNLYGTGDLGEVYAISLAQTLGAYSLVTDDTKQGGPYMSLLQFEDNVMTFTFADVLILRYLVGDADENQTVNDFNMINNSSSLNWSFKSQVSKFIKRFLKDPYRNEDKEWILDLTAKKGFSIKVKLEALSKLL
;
A
#
# COMPACT_ATOMS: atom_id res chain seq x y z
N MET A 1 4.78 9.19 6.57
CA MET A 1 4.99 8.28 5.43
C MET A 1 4.01 8.59 4.31
N ARG A 2 4.49 8.72 3.07
CA ARG A 2 3.64 8.79 1.86
C ARG A 2 3.38 7.38 1.32
N ALA A 3 2.15 7.10 0.91
CA ALA A 3 1.82 5.86 0.19
C ALA A 3 0.82 6.14 -0.93
N SER A 4 0.94 5.43 -2.05
CA SER A 4 -0.19 5.25 -2.96
C SER A 4 -0.92 3.99 -2.54
N LEU A 5 -2.25 4.00 -2.60
CA LEU A 5 -3.09 2.94 -2.10
C LEU A 5 -3.89 2.29 -3.23
N ASP A 6 -4.01 0.98 -3.12
CA ASP A 6 -4.88 0.15 -3.92
C ASP A 6 -6.32 0.50 -3.60
N THR A 7 -7.10 0.67 -4.65
CA THR A 7 -8.55 0.84 -4.58
C THR A 7 -9.18 -0.22 -3.68
N ASN A 8 -8.75 -1.50 -3.70
CA ASN A 8 -9.33 -2.49 -2.78
C ASN A 8 -8.93 -2.30 -1.33
N VAL A 9 -7.68 -1.95 -1.01
CA VAL A 9 -7.29 -1.63 0.37
C VAL A 9 -8.19 -0.51 0.89
N ILE A 10 -8.40 0.53 0.08
CA ILE A 10 -9.31 1.64 0.43
C ILE A 10 -10.75 1.15 0.59
N ILE A 11 -11.28 0.39 -0.37
CA ILE A 11 -12.63 -0.19 -0.30
C ILE A 11 -12.80 -1.02 0.98
N HIS A 12 -11.80 -1.79 1.37
CA HIS A 12 -11.82 -2.61 2.58
C HIS A 12 -11.95 -1.75 3.85
N PHE A 13 -11.14 -0.69 3.95
CA PHE A 13 -11.25 0.27 5.06
C PHE A 13 -12.59 1.03 5.05
N TYR A 14 -13.05 1.52 3.89
CA TYR A 14 -14.32 2.24 3.76
C TYR A 14 -15.55 1.35 4.03
N LYS A 15 -15.55 0.09 3.56
CA LYS A 15 -16.62 -0.88 3.87
C LYS A 15 -16.71 -1.16 5.38
N ALA A 16 -15.60 -1.03 6.10
CA ALA A 16 -15.55 -1.19 7.54
C ALA A 16 -15.82 0.11 8.32
N GLY A 17 -15.93 1.27 7.65
CA GLY A 17 -16.00 2.59 8.32
C GLY A 17 -14.71 2.96 9.05
N LEU A 18 -13.56 2.48 8.55
CA LEU A 18 -12.23 2.62 9.15
C LEU A 18 -11.25 3.41 8.27
N GLU A 19 -11.75 4.17 7.29
CA GLU A 19 -10.95 4.98 6.35
C GLU A 19 -10.03 5.98 7.05
N ASN A 20 -10.40 6.47 8.24
CA ASN A 20 -9.56 7.36 9.04
C ASN A 20 -8.20 6.75 9.39
N ILE A 21 -8.08 5.42 9.43
CA ILE A 21 -6.79 4.75 9.63
C ILE A 21 -5.81 5.10 8.50
N LEU A 22 -6.29 5.19 7.27
CA LEU A 22 -5.44 5.52 6.12
C LEU A 22 -4.91 6.95 6.24
N PHE A 23 -5.77 7.91 6.58
CA PHE A 23 -5.40 9.32 6.66
C PHE A 23 -4.53 9.64 7.87
N ASN A 24 -4.73 8.93 8.98
CA ASN A 24 -3.93 9.14 10.20
C ASN A 24 -2.56 8.46 10.10
N PHE A 25 -2.50 7.26 9.53
CA PHE A 25 -1.26 6.50 9.46
C PHE A 25 -0.31 7.01 8.37
N PHE A 26 -0.85 7.43 7.22
CA PHE A 26 -0.08 8.03 6.12
C PHE A 26 -0.16 9.56 6.17
N ASP A 27 0.41 10.13 7.24
CA ASP A 27 0.41 11.56 7.57
C ASP A 27 1.00 12.49 6.47
N GLU A 28 1.92 12.00 5.65
CA GLU A 28 2.49 12.75 4.54
C GLU A 28 1.64 12.67 3.25
N GLY A 29 0.60 11.83 3.22
CA GLY A 29 -0.41 11.79 2.16
C GLY A 29 -0.66 10.42 1.51
N VAL A 30 -1.88 10.26 1.01
CA VAL A 30 -2.41 9.07 0.31
C VAL A 30 -2.77 9.44 -1.13
N PHE A 31 -2.30 8.66 -2.11
CA PHE A 31 -2.61 8.85 -3.55
C PHE A 31 -3.38 7.65 -4.11
N ILE A 32 -4.36 7.87 -4.98
CA ILE A 32 -5.31 6.84 -5.45
C ILE A 32 -5.63 7.09 -6.93
N TYR A 33 -5.69 6.04 -7.76
CA TYR A 33 -5.86 6.19 -9.21
C TYR A 33 -7.26 5.88 -9.78
N GLU A 34 -8.18 5.23 -9.05
CA GLU A 34 -9.61 5.20 -9.43
C GLU A 34 -10.56 5.41 -8.23
N GLN A 35 -11.65 6.13 -8.47
CA GLN A 35 -12.45 6.90 -7.49
C GLN A 35 -12.87 6.20 -6.18
N ILE A 36 -12.71 6.94 -5.06
CA ILE A 36 -13.72 7.15 -4.01
C ILE A 36 -13.74 8.63 -3.56
N ARG A 37 -14.82 9.32 -3.95
CA ARG A 37 -15.45 10.62 -3.60
C ARG A 37 -14.76 11.77 -2.84
N ASN A 38 -13.52 11.68 -2.34
CA ASN A 38 -12.73 12.83 -1.85
C ASN A 38 -11.23 12.66 -2.18
N ILE A 39 -10.92 12.35 -3.45
CA ILE A 39 -9.56 12.23 -3.98
C ILE A 39 -9.35 13.31 -5.03
N GLU A 40 -8.18 13.93 -5.01
CA GLU A 40 -7.81 14.97 -5.96
C GLU A 40 -7.71 14.40 -7.40
N LEU A 41 -8.60 14.84 -8.29
CA LEU A 41 -8.57 14.46 -9.70
C LEU A 41 -7.42 15.20 -10.42
N TYR A 42 -6.54 14.45 -11.09
CA TYR A 42 -5.48 14.98 -11.94
C TYR A 42 -5.90 14.92 -13.41
N THR A 43 -6.37 16.05 -13.93
CA THR A 43 -6.69 16.24 -15.35
C THR A 43 -5.48 16.75 -16.11
N ASP A 44 -5.48 16.62 -17.44
CA ASP A 44 -4.47 17.23 -18.31
C ASP A 44 -4.28 18.72 -18.02
N GLN A 45 -5.37 19.45 -17.80
CA GLN A 45 -5.32 20.87 -17.48
C GLN A 45 -4.56 21.10 -16.17
N LYS A 46 -4.85 20.30 -15.14
CA LYS A 46 -4.14 20.40 -13.87
C LYS A 46 -2.65 20.07 -13.99
N LEU A 47 -2.30 19.04 -14.76
CA LEU A 47 -0.91 18.70 -15.02
C LEU A 47 -0.18 19.81 -15.79
N LYS A 48 -0.90 20.52 -16.68
CA LYS A 48 -0.37 21.70 -17.40
C LYS A 48 -0.19 22.88 -16.45
N ASP A 49 -1.14 23.12 -15.56
CA ASP A 49 -1.07 24.16 -14.53
C ASP A 49 0.11 23.90 -13.57
N LEU A 50 0.37 22.64 -13.25
CA LEU A 50 1.54 22.18 -12.48
C LEU A 50 2.84 22.11 -13.30
N GLN A 51 2.79 22.40 -14.61
CA GLN A 51 3.93 22.36 -15.55
C GLN A 51 4.60 20.98 -15.70
N ILE A 52 3.92 19.90 -15.32
CA ILE A 52 4.44 18.52 -15.36
C ILE A 52 3.80 17.67 -16.46
N TYR A 53 2.83 18.21 -17.21
CA TYR A 53 2.09 17.47 -18.25
C TYR A 53 3.00 16.79 -19.28
N LYS A 54 4.08 17.45 -19.73
CA LYS A 54 5.02 16.83 -20.68
C LYS A 54 5.80 15.65 -20.10
N ILE A 55 6.11 15.69 -18.81
CA ILE A 55 6.78 14.60 -18.10
C ILE A 55 5.82 13.41 -18.00
N PHE A 56 4.54 13.70 -17.71
CA PHE A 56 3.50 12.69 -17.74
C PHE A 56 3.33 12.05 -19.13
N GLU A 57 3.26 12.84 -20.20
CA GLU A 57 3.15 12.31 -21.57
C GLU A 57 4.34 11.42 -21.94
N TYR A 58 5.56 11.82 -21.52
CA TYR A 58 6.76 11.01 -21.70
C TYR A 58 6.64 9.68 -20.95
N ASN A 59 6.38 9.71 -19.64
CA ASN A 59 6.23 8.50 -18.83
C ASN A 59 5.10 7.59 -19.35
N PHE A 60 4.00 8.18 -19.81
CA PHE A 60 2.88 7.45 -20.42
C PHE A 60 3.30 6.74 -21.71
N SER A 61 4.05 7.41 -22.58
CA SER A 61 4.54 6.81 -23.81
C SER A 61 5.51 5.64 -23.55
N GLU A 62 6.39 5.79 -22.57
CA GLU A 62 7.35 4.75 -22.19
C GLU A 62 6.65 3.54 -21.58
N ASN A 63 5.76 3.77 -20.62
CA ASN A 63 5.00 2.70 -19.98
C ASN A 63 4.09 2.00 -21.00
N ARG A 64 3.44 2.73 -21.93
CA ARG A 64 2.57 2.12 -22.94
C ARG A 64 3.27 1.09 -23.83
N ASN A 65 4.59 1.20 -24.02
CA ASN A 65 5.37 0.22 -24.77
C ASN A 65 5.61 -1.09 -24.00
N LEU A 66 5.38 -1.09 -22.68
CA LEU A 66 5.67 -2.18 -21.76
C LEU A 66 4.42 -2.99 -21.36
N TYR A 67 3.21 -2.47 -21.60
CA TYR A 67 1.94 -3.11 -21.21
C TYR A 67 1.09 -3.52 -22.43
N GLY A 68 0.22 -4.51 -22.25
CA GLY A 68 -0.73 -4.95 -23.27
C GLY A 68 -1.81 -3.90 -23.56
N THR A 69 -2.47 -4.00 -24.71
CA THR A 69 -3.50 -3.04 -25.14
C THR A 69 -4.75 -2.99 -24.23
N GLY A 70 -4.89 -3.93 -23.29
CA GLY A 70 -5.98 -4.01 -22.30
C GLY A 70 -5.72 -3.27 -20.98
N ASP A 71 -4.47 -2.89 -20.68
CA ASP A 71 -4.04 -2.46 -19.34
C ASP A 71 -3.75 -0.95 -19.29
N LEU A 72 -4.64 -0.17 -19.91
CA LEU A 72 -4.48 1.28 -20.06
C LEU A 72 -4.55 2.01 -18.71
N GLY A 73 -5.43 1.59 -17.80
CA GLY A 73 -5.59 2.23 -16.49
C GLY A 73 -4.31 2.22 -15.68
N GLU A 74 -3.49 1.20 -15.88
CA GLU A 74 -2.30 0.91 -15.08
C GLU A 74 -1.08 1.62 -15.65
N VAL A 75 -0.97 1.71 -16.98
CA VAL A 75 -0.03 2.63 -17.65
C VAL A 75 -0.22 4.05 -17.12
N TYR A 76 -1.48 4.46 -17.01
CA TYR A 76 -1.90 5.77 -16.54
C TYR A 76 -1.50 6.01 -15.06
N ALA A 77 -1.73 5.03 -14.18
CA ALA A 77 -1.38 5.10 -12.75
C ALA A 77 0.13 5.22 -12.49
N ILE A 78 0.92 4.37 -13.15
CA ILE A 78 2.38 4.32 -12.98
C ILE A 78 3.02 5.61 -13.51
N SER A 79 2.58 6.07 -14.68
CA SER A 79 3.10 7.28 -15.30
C SER A 79 2.85 8.50 -14.44
N LEU A 80 1.69 8.60 -13.80
CA LEU A 80 1.39 9.68 -12.86
C LEU A 80 2.22 9.57 -11.59
N ALA A 81 2.36 8.37 -11.01
CA ALA A 81 3.18 8.14 -9.81
C ALA A 81 4.64 8.57 -10.05
N GLN A 82 5.24 8.19 -11.18
CA GLN A 82 6.58 8.62 -11.60
C GLN A 82 6.64 10.14 -11.77
N THR A 83 5.64 10.73 -12.42
CA THR A 83 5.59 12.18 -12.67
C THR A 83 5.51 12.99 -11.37
N LEU A 84 4.78 12.49 -10.37
CA LEU A 84 4.59 13.15 -9.08
C LEU A 84 5.68 12.80 -8.04
N GLY A 85 6.61 11.90 -8.37
CA GLY A 85 7.63 11.40 -7.46
C GLY A 85 7.06 10.58 -6.29
N ALA A 86 5.98 9.84 -6.53
CA ALA A 86 5.36 9.00 -5.52
C ALA A 86 6.22 7.74 -5.25
N TYR A 87 6.54 7.51 -3.97
CA TYR A 87 7.38 6.40 -3.52
C TYR A 87 6.66 5.07 -3.42
N SER A 88 5.35 5.01 -3.61
CA SER A 88 4.63 3.73 -3.59
C SER A 88 3.46 3.76 -4.56
N LEU A 89 3.02 2.58 -5.00
CA LEU A 89 1.85 2.28 -5.83
C LEU A 89 1.26 0.98 -5.27
N VAL A 90 -0.01 1.00 -4.88
CA VAL A 90 -0.68 -0.20 -4.34
C VAL A 90 -1.87 -0.47 -5.27
N THR A 91 -2.06 -1.74 -5.62
CA THR A 91 -3.08 -2.24 -6.56
C THR A 91 -3.53 -3.64 -6.15
N ASP A 92 -4.76 -4.02 -6.47
CA ASP A 92 -5.36 -5.33 -6.20
C ASP A 92 -5.16 -6.32 -7.34
N ASP A 93 -4.61 -5.84 -8.46
CA ASP A 93 -4.42 -6.65 -9.65
C ASP A 93 -3.21 -7.57 -9.48
N THR A 94 -3.48 -8.77 -8.96
CA THR A 94 -2.51 -9.87 -8.81
C THR A 94 -2.47 -10.82 -10.01
N LYS A 95 -3.07 -10.46 -11.16
CA LYS A 95 -3.14 -11.33 -12.34
C LYS A 95 -1.72 -11.58 -12.87
N GLN A 96 -1.49 -12.76 -13.45
CA GLN A 96 -0.22 -13.05 -14.10
C GLN A 96 -0.09 -12.16 -15.36
N GLY A 97 0.92 -11.31 -15.40
CA GLY A 97 1.07 -10.26 -16.44
C GLY A 97 0.40 -8.92 -16.09
N GLY A 98 -0.22 -8.82 -14.92
CA GLY A 98 -0.79 -7.58 -14.40
C GLY A 98 0.26 -6.64 -13.79
N PRO A 99 -0.14 -5.44 -13.36
CA PRO A 99 0.72 -4.37 -12.87
C PRO A 99 1.57 -4.80 -11.68
N TYR A 100 1.03 -5.61 -10.76
CA TYR A 100 1.81 -6.18 -9.67
C TYR A 100 3.04 -6.96 -10.17
N MET A 101 2.88 -7.74 -11.24
CA MET A 101 3.97 -8.55 -11.81
C MET A 101 4.94 -7.70 -12.64
N SER A 102 4.45 -6.67 -13.35
CA SER A 102 5.29 -5.74 -14.10
C SER A 102 6.06 -4.79 -13.19
N LEU A 103 5.49 -4.35 -12.08
CA LEU A 103 6.15 -3.53 -11.04
C LEU A 103 7.30 -4.28 -10.35
N LEU A 104 7.21 -5.61 -10.26
CA LEU A 104 8.32 -6.45 -9.78
C LEU A 104 9.50 -6.50 -10.77
N GLN A 105 9.35 -6.01 -12.00
CA GLN A 105 10.42 -5.94 -13.01
C GLN A 105 11.15 -4.59 -13.04
N PHE A 106 10.64 -3.56 -12.35
CA PHE A 106 11.28 -2.26 -12.25
C PHE A 106 12.11 -2.17 -10.96
N GLU A 107 13.31 -1.60 -11.06
CA GLU A 107 14.19 -1.27 -9.93
C GLU A 107 13.70 -0.02 -9.15
N ASP A 108 12.38 0.20 -9.03
CA ASP A 108 11.82 1.32 -8.29
C ASP A 108 11.53 0.96 -6.82
N ASN A 109 11.76 1.93 -5.92
CA ASN A 109 11.76 1.81 -4.45
C ASN A 109 10.34 1.76 -3.82
N VAL A 110 9.38 1.12 -4.50
CA VAL A 110 7.97 1.10 -4.12
C VAL A 110 7.64 -0.14 -3.31
N MET A 111 7.26 0.04 -2.04
CA MET A 111 6.86 -1.06 -1.16
C MET A 111 5.34 -1.25 -1.16
N THR A 112 4.89 -2.46 -1.47
CA THR A 112 3.47 -2.82 -1.48
C THR A 112 3.01 -3.28 -0.10
N PHE A 113 1.77 -2.99 0.30
CA PHE A 113 1.20 -3.44 1.57
C PHE A 113 -0.23 -3.93 1.39
N THR A 114 -0.61 -4.97 2.12
CA THR A 114 -2.02 -5.36 2.31
C THR A 114 -2.67 -4.53 3.42
N PHE A 115 -4.01 -4.52 3.52
CA PHE A 115 -4.66 -3.88 4.68
C PHE A 115 -4.22 -4.50 6.01
N ALA A 116 -3.92 -5.80 6.02
CA ALA A 116 -3.44 -6.49 7.21
C ALA A 116 -2.05 -6.00 7.61
N ASP A 117 -1.16 -5.76 6.63
CA ASP A 117 0.16 -5.17 6.89
C ASP A 117 0.00 -3.76 7.47
N VAL A 118 -0.93 -2.94 6.95
CA VAL A 118 -1.22 -1.60 7.50
C VAL A 118 -1.67 -1.68 8.96
N LEU A 119 -2.58 -2.61 9.29
CA LEU A 119 -3.03 -2.79 10.68
C LEU A 119 -1.89 -3.25 11.60
N ILE A 120 -1.05 -4.18 11.14
CA ILE A 120 0.12 -4.63 11.91
C ILE A 120 1.10 -3.48 12.10
N LEU A 121 1.39 -2.70 11.06
CA LEU A 121 2.29 -1.55 11.14
C LEU A 121 1.75 -0.48 12.10
N ARG A 122 0.45 -0.17 12.03
CA ARG A 122 -0.23 0.76 12.95
C ARG A 122 -0.05 0.32 14.41
N TYR A 123 -0.24 -0.97 14.70
CA TYR A 123 0.04 -1.54 16.02
C TYR A 123 1.52 -1.43 16.42
N LEU A 124 2.43 -1.76 15.49
CA LEU A 124 3.87 -1.73 15.71
C LEU A 124 4.36 -0.32 16.07
N VAL A 125 3.84 0.73 15.43
CA VAL A 125 4.22 2.11 15.76
C VAL A 125 3.51 2.67 17.00
N GLY A 126 2.43 2.02 17.47
CA GLY A 126 1.73 2.39 18.70
C GLY A 126 0.44 3.20 18.52
N ASP A 127 -0.07 3.30 17.29
CA ASP A 127 -1.32 4.01 16.96
C ASP A 127 -2.58 3.14 17.22
N ALA A 128 -2.38 1.89 17.62
CA ALA A 128 -3.40 0.94 18.07
C ALA A 128 -2.80 -0.03 19.09
N ASP A 129 -3.63 -0.54 19.98
CA ASP A 129 -3.31 -1.69 20.83
C ASP A 129 -3.69 -3.02 20.14
N GLU A 130 -3.34 -4.13 20.79
CA GLU A 130 -3.59 -5.47 20.24
C GLU A 130 -5.08 -5.74 20.01
N ASN A 131 -5.94 -5.37 20.95
CA ASN A 131 -7.38 -5.65 20.86
C ASN A 131 -8.03 -4.81 19.75
N GLN A 132 -7.69 -3.53 19.67
CA GLN A 132 -8.14 -2.64 18.60
C GLN A 132 -7.72 -3.20 17.24
N THR A 133 -6.47 -3.66 17.12
CA THR A 133 -5.95 -4.21 15.87
C THR A 133 -6.68 -5.48 15.44
N VAL A 134 -6.97 -6.39 16.38
CA VAL A 134 -7.76 -7.61 16.11
C VAL A 134 -9.19 -7.27 15.69
N ASN A 135 -9.83 -6.32 16.39
CA ASN A 135 -11.18 -5.87 16.08
C ASN A 135 -11.26 -5.24 14.69
N ASP A 136 -10.34 -4.33 14.37
CA ASP A 136 -10.27 -3.65 13.08
C ASP A 136 -10.04 -4.66 11.94
N PHE A 137 -9.17 -5.66 12.15
CA PHE A 137 -8.96 -6.75 11.21
C PHE A 137 -10.26 -7.52 10.95
N ASN A 138 -10.94 -7.93 12.02
CA ASN A 138 -12.18 -8.71 11.91
C ASN A 138 -13.30 -7.91 11.23
N MET A 139 -13.41 -6.61 11.52
CA MET A 139 -14.36 -5.72 10.87
C MET A 139 -14.13 -5.67 9.36
N ILE A 140 -12.89 -5.44 8.92
CA ILE A 140 -12.54 -5.40 7.50
C ILE A 140 -12.77 -6.77 6.84
N ASN A 141 -12.31 -7.83 7.49
CA ASN A 141 -12.43 -9.20 6.97
C ASN A 141 -13.89 -9.60 6.76
N ASN A 142 -14.78 -9.25 7.70
CA ASN A 142 -16.20 -9.55 7.64
C ASN A 142 -16.93 -8.65 6.63
N SER A 143 -16.71 -7.32 6.68
CA SER A 143 -17.37 -6.37 5.78
C SER A 143 -17.02 -6.60 4.31
N SER A 144 -15.85 -7.19 4.07
CA SER A 144 -15.34 -7.47 2.74
C SER A 144 -15.42 -8.96 2.35
N SER A 145 -15.95 -9.82 3.23
CA SER A 145 -16.11 -11.27 2.98
C SER A 145 -14.82 -11.97 2.55
N LEU A 146 -13.68 -11.56 3.12
CA LEU A 146 -12.35 -12.00 2.69
C LEU A 146 -11.97 -13.39 3.22
N ASN A 147 -12.66 -13.91 4.25
CA ASN A 147 -12.42 -15.21 4.87
C ASN A 147 -10.94 -15.43 5.31
N TRP A 148 -10.22 -14.36 5.61
CA TRP A 148 -8.83 -14.43 6.07
C TRP A 148 -8.75 -14.71 7.56
N SER A 149 -7.68 -15.39 7.97
CA SER A 149 -7.30 -15.53 9.38
C SER A 149 -6.21 -14.52 9.71
N PHE A 150 -6.38 -13.75 10.79
CA PHE A 150 -5.38 -12.75 11.16
C PHE A 150 -4.03 -13.40 11.51
N LYS A 151 -4.07 -14.55 12.19
CA LYS A 151 -2.88 -15.36 12.48
C LYS A 151 -2.07 -15.72 11.23
N SER A 152 -2.77 -16.05 10.14
CA SER A 152 -2.14 -16.32 8.84
C SER A 152 -1.48 -15.07 8.27
N GLN A 153 -2.15 -13.92 8.36
CA GLN A 153 -1.60 -12.65 7.88
C GLN A 153 -0.39 -12.18 8.69
N VAL A 154 -0.40 -12.32 10.03
CA VAL A 154 0.78 -12.07 10.87
C VAL A 154 1.94 -12.99 10.51
N SER A 155 1.67 -14.27 10.22
CA SER A 155 2.71 -15.20 9.78
C SER A 155 3.32 -14.79 8.43
N LYS A 156 2.50 -14.30 7.50
CA LYS A 156 2.97 -13.76 6.20
C LYS A 156 3.80 -12.49 6.39
N PHE A 157 3.37 -11.58 7.26
CA PHE A 157 4.12 -10.37 7.62
C PHE A 157 5.50 -10.71 8.18
N ILE A 158 5.57 -11.62 9.17
CA ILE A 158 6.85 -12.08 9.75
C ILE A 158 7.75 -12.71 8.68
N LYS A 159 7.18 -13.55 7.81
CA LYS A 159 7.93 -14.18 6.73
C LYS A 159 8.56 -13.10 5.84
N ARG A 160 7.74 -12.17 5.35
CA ARG A 160 8.14 -11.11 4.42
C ARG A 160 9.15 -10.13 5.00
N PHE A 161 8.98 -9.68 6.24
CA PHE A 161 9.78 -8.57 6.75
C PHE A 161 10.98 -9.02 7.60
N LEU A 162 10.97 -10.25 8.13
CA LEU A 162 11.96 -10.67 9.13
C LEU A 162 12.74 -11.93 8.75
N LYS A 163 12.06 -12.94 8.19
CA LYS A 163 12.63 -14.29 8.04
C LYS A 163 13.15 -14.60 6.64
N ASP A 164 12.31 -14.39 5.63
CA ASP A 164 12.53 -14.82 4.25
C ASP A 164 11.95 -13.75 3.32
N PRO A 165 12.59 -12.56 3.29
CA PRO A 165 12.04 -11.42 2.60
C PRO A 165 12.13 -11.60 1.09
N TYR A 166 11.11 -11.14 0.36
CA TYR A 166 11.14 -11.15 -1.10
C TYR A 166 12.24 -10.24 -1.66
N ARG A 167 12.54 -9.16 -0.92
CA ARG A 167 13.55 -8.14 -1.20
C ARG A 167 14.32 -7.84 0.07
N ASN A 168 15.65 -7.74 0.03
CA ASN A 168 16.43 -7.41 1.23
C ASN A 168 16.04 -6.03 1.81
N GLU A 169 15.61 -5.14 0.92
CA GLU A 169 15.10 -3.79 1.20
C GLU A 169 13.86 -3.81 2.11
N ASP A 170 13.00 -4.82 2.03
CA ASP A 170 11.84 -4.96 2.93
C ASP A 170 12.31 -5.10 4.39
N LYS A 171 13.37 -5.89 4.60
CA LYS A 171 13.95 -6.11 5.92
C LYS A 171 14.73 -4.90 6.41
N GLU A 172 15.49 -4.24 5.55
CA GLU A 172 16.20 -3.01 5.89
C GLU A 172 15.22 -1.90 6.28
N TRP A 173 14.14 -1.75 5.52
CA TRP A 173 13.10 -0.75 5.77
C TRP A 173 12.41 -0.96 7.12
N ILE A 174 12.01 -2.19 7.45
CA ILE A 174 11.31 -2.44 8.72
C ILE A 174 12.26 -2.22 9.93
N LEU A 175 13.56 -2.51 9.77
CA LEU A 175 14.56 -2.27 10.80
C LEU A 175 14.81 -0.76 10.99
N ASP A 176 14.87 0.01 9.91
CA ASP A 176 14.98 1.47 9.95
C ASP A 176 13.74 2.10 10.60
N LEU A 177 12.53 1.66 10.25
CA LEU A 177 11.29 2.09 10.91
C LEU A 177 11.33 1.84 12.41
N THR A 178 11.77 0.63 12.81
CA THR A 178 11.90 0.21 14.20
C THR A 178 12.88 1.10 14.96
N ALA A 179 14.03 1.40 14.35
CA ALA A 179 15.05 2.27 14.94
C ALA A 179 14.55 3.72 15.08
N LYS A 180 13.89 4.26 14.05
CA LYS A 180 13.34 5.63 14.04
C LYS A 180 12.23 5.83 15.07
N LYS A 181 11.37 4.84 15.27
CA LYS A 181 10.20 4.94 16.17
C LYS A 181 10.44 4.34 17.56
N GLY A 182 11.56 3.64 17.78
CA GLY A 182 12.01 3.21 19.10
C GLY A 182 11.19 2.08 19.73
N PHE A 183 10.71 1.10 18.95
CA PHE A 183 9.97 -0.05 19.46
C PHE A 183 10.72 -1.38 19.23
N SER A 184 10.25 -2.47 19.85
CA SER A 184 10.76 -3.82 19.59
C SER A 184 9.72 -4.64 18.83
N ILE A 185 10.01 -4.93 17.55
CA ILE A 185 9.13 -5.75 16.70
C ILE A 185 8.84 -7.10 17.32
N LYS A 186 9.87 -7.78 17.81
CA LYS A 186 9.75 -9.14 18.34
C LYS A 186 8.78 -9.16 19.53
N VAL A 187 8.92 -8.23 20.46
CA VAL A 187 8.07 -8.16 21.66
C VAL A 187 6.63 -7.86 21.29
N LYS A 188 6.40 -6.89 20.40
CA LYS A 188 5.06 -6.54 19.93
C LYS A 188 4.38 -7.68 19.17
N LEU A 189 5.07 -8.32 18.23
CA LEU A 189 4.50 -9.44 17.49
C LEU A 189 4.23 -10.68 18.38
N GLU A 190 5.05 -10.92 19.40
CA GLU A 190 4.79 -11.96 20.41
C GLU A 190 3.55 -11.63 21.26
N ALA A 191 3.34 -10.37 21.63
CA ALA A 191 2.15 -9.92 22.36
C ALA A 191 0.89 -10.07 21.51
N LEU A 192 0.91 -9.58 20.27
CA LEU A 192 -0.20 -9.71 19.32
C LEU A 192 -0.54 -11.19 19.08
N SER A 193 0.47 -12.04 18.87
CA SER A 193 0.25 -13.47 18.59
C SER A 193 -0.43 -14.25 19.72
N LYS A 194 -0.40 -13.77 20.96
CA LYS A 194 -1.11 -14.40 22.09
C LYS A 194 -2.62 -14.20 22.03
N LEU A 195 -3.09 -13.20 21.28
CA LEU A 195 -4.50 -12.88 21.08
C LEU A 195 -5.10 -13.52 19.81
N LEU A 196 -4.29 -14.17 18.97
CA LEU A 196 -4.67 -14.72 17.65
C LEU A 196 -4.75 -16.26 17.60
#